data_AF-A0A7S2LV48-F1
#
_entry.id   AF-A0A7S2LV48-F1
#
_cell.length_a   1.000
_cell.length_b   1.000
_cell.length_c   1.000
_cell.angle_alpha   90.00
_cell.angle_beta   90.00
_cell.angle_gamma   90.00
#
_symmetry.space_group_name_H-M   'P 1'
#
loop_
_entity.id
_entity.type
_entity.pdbx_description
1 polymer ?
#
loop_
_entity_poly.entity_id
_entity_poly.type
_entity_poly.pdbx_seq_one_letter_code
_entity_poly.pdbx_strand_id
1 'polypeptide(L)'
;ALAEGAAKHCKFVDLSDNDSITTSGLRYLSTSLQSESCRLEYLYLGDVDGTNVGDNGAEVLARGLVGNKSLKLLHLYHPEVVRFTPAGWSAFSTALCDTSSVNNTYLSNHTICDIWNEDDEDRPIPPQYISLHLRLNGEHPQYAARCKILM
;
A
#
# COMPACT_ATOMS: atom_id res chain seq x y z
N ALA A 1 14.05 13.84 -4.30
CA ALA A 1 14.55 14.09 -5.67
C ALA A 1 14.01 13.03 -6.65
N LEU A 2 14.40 11.75 -6.56
CA LEU A 2 13.87 10.70 -7.47
C LEU A 2 12.44 10.26 -7.14
N ALA A 3 12.17 9.90 -5.87
CA ALA A 3 10.85 9.44 -5.43
C ALA A 3 9.74 10.47 -5.71
N GLU A 4 10.01 11.75 -5.46
CA GLU A 4 9.06 12.83 -5.71
C GLU A 4 8.81 13.07 -7.21
N GLY A 5 9.87 13.04 -8.04
CA GLY A 5 9.74 13.16 -9.49
C GLY A 5 8.95 12.00 -10.08
N ALA A 6 9.27 10.78 -9.65
CA ALA A 6 8.55 9.57 -10.07
C ALA A 6 7.08 9.61 -9.63
N ALA A 7 6.79 9.98 -8.38
CA ALA A 7 5.42 10.11 -7.92
C ALA A 7 4.61 11.14 -8.72
N LYS A 8 5.22 12.26 -9.17
CA LYS A 8 4.50 13.32 -9.90
C LYS A 8 4.37 13.09 -11.39
N HIS A 9 5.24 12.27 -11.99
CA HIS A 9 5.34 12.16 -13.46
C HIS A 9 5.22 10.74 -13.99
N CYS A 10 5.35 9.71 -13.15
CA CYS A 10 5.23 8.32 -13.56
C CYS A 10 3.91 7.71 -13.09
N LYS A 11 3.37 6.80 -13.90
CA LYS A 11 2.25 5.93 -13.51
C LYS A 11 2.72 4.58 -13.00
N PHE A 12 3.91 4.16 -13.40
CA PHE A 12 4.49 2.87 -13.07
C PHE A 12 5.92 3.09 -12.59
N VAL A 13 6.25 2.51 -11.45
CA VAL A 13 7.60 2.50 -10.87
C VAL A 13 7.88 1.09 -10.40
N ASP A 14 8.91 0.49 -10.96
CA ASP A 14 9.40 -0.82 -10.56
C ASP A 14 10.76 -0.67 -9.88
N LEU A 15 10.81 -1.08 -8.63
CA LEU A 15 11.97 -1.11 -7.78
C LEU A 15 12.16 -2.51 -7.18
N SER A 16 11.63 -3.55 -7.84
CA SER A 16 11.73 -4.93 -7.36
C SER A 16 13.17 -5.44 -7.26
N ASP A 17 14.02 -5.08 -8.21
CA ASP A 17 15.44 -5.45 -8.22
C ASP A 17 16.34 -4.41 -7.50
N ASN A 18 15.79 -3.65 -6.53
CA ASN A 18 16.55 -2.66 -5.77
C ASN A 18 16.75 -3.05 -4.31
N ASP A 19 17.70 -3.96 -4.09
CA ASP A 19 18.07 -4.53 -2.78
C ASP A 19 18.66 -3.49 -1.81
N SER A 20 18.96 -2.28 -2.30
CA SER A 20 19.48 -1.17 -1.51
C SER A 20 18.40 -0.30 -0.85
N ILE A 21 17.12 -0.59 -1.08
CA ILE A 21 16.01 0.18 -0.49
C ILE A 21 15.86 -0.15 0.99
N THR A 22 16.39 0.75 1.81
CA THR A 22 16.21 0.70 3.27
C THR A 22 14.85 1.25 3.70
N THR A 23 14.49 1.09 4.97
CA THR A 23 13.31 1.75 5.58
C THR A 23 13.31 3.27 5.39
N SER A 24 14.49 3.92 5.36
CA SER A 24 14.59 5.36 5.05
C SER A 24 14.16 5.65 3.61
N GLY A 25 14.52 4.79 2.66
CA GLY A 25 14.02 4.85 1.28
C GLY A 25 12.50 4.71 1.21
N LEU A 26 11.93 3.75 1.94
CA LEU A 26 10.47 3.58 2.05
C LEU A 26 9.78 4.81 2.64
N ARG A 27 10.40 5.52 3.60
CA ARG A 27 9.85 6.77 4.15
C ARG A 27 9.76 7.87 3.09
N TYR A 28 10.77 8.01 2.25
CA TYR A 28 10.73 8.98 1.15
C TYR A 28 9.65 8.63 0.10
N LEU A 29 9.48 7.34 -0.20
CA LEU A 29 8.39 6.87 -1.06
C LEU A 29 7.02 7.17 -0.43
N SER A 30 6.86 6.84 0.85
CA SER A 30 5.63 7.10 1.63
C SER A 30 5.23 8.57 1.61
N THR A 31 6.17 9.49 1.88
CA THR A 31 5.92 10.94 1.77
C THR A 31 5.52 11.35 0.35
N SER A 32 6.11 10.73 -0.67
CA SER A 32 5.78 11.04 -2.07
C SER A 32 4.39 10.54 -2.45
N LEU A 33 3.96 9.38 -1.93
CA LEU A 33 2.62 8.83 -2.12
C LEU A 33 1.52 9.70 -1.48
N GLN A 34 1.79 10.34 -0.34
CA GLN A 34 0.83 11.25 0.31
C GLN A 34 0.63 12.57 -0.44
N SER A 35 1.50 12.90 -1.39
CA SER A 35 1.36 14.13 -2.16
C SER A 35 0.07 14.14 -2.96
N GLU A 36 -0.70 15.23 -2.89
CA GLU A 36 -1.89 15.42 -3.75
C GLU A 36 -1.55 15.41 -5.24
N SER A 37 -0.28 15.65 -5.60
CA SER A 37 0.22 15.59 -6.96
C SER A 37 0.70 14.19 -7.38
N CYS A 38 0.57 13.18 -6.52
CA CYS A 38 0.97 11.81 -6.82
C CYS A 38 0.09 11.24 -7.95
N ARG A 39 0.73 10.75 -9.01
CA ARG A 39 0.13 10.13 -10.19
C ARG A 39 0.52 8.65 -10.34
N LEU A 40 1.28 8.13 -9.39
CA LEU A 40 1.74 6.75 -9.42
C LEU A 40 0.55 5.81 -9.24
N GLU A 41 0.33 4.92 -10.20
CA GLU A 41 -0.75 3.93 -10.21
C GLU A 41 -0.24 2.54 -9.80
N TYR A 42 1.02 2.23 -10.12
CA TYR A 42 1.64 0.93 -9.90
C TYR A 42 3.02 1.11 -9.26
N LEU A 43 3.21 0.50 -8.09
CA LEU A 43 4.48 0.48 -7.39
C LEU A 43 4.89 -0.96 -7.10
N TYR A 44 6.02 -1.36 -7.64
CA TYR A 44 6.62 -2.66 -7.40
C TYR A 44 7.83 -2.47 -6.51
N LEU A 45 7.85 -3.16 -5.38
CA LEU A 45 8.96 -3.21 -4.44
C LEU A 45 9.37 -4.66 -4.28
N GLY A 46 10.67 -4.88 -4.13
CA GLY A 46 11.25 -6.17 -3.83
C GLY A 46 11.92 -6.08 -2.48
N ASP A 47 11.86 -7.19 -1.76
CA ASP A 47 12.60 -7.39 -0.54
C ASP A 47 13.63 -8.49 -0.82
N VAL A 48 14.89 -8.08 -0.86
CA VAL A 48 16.04 -8.95 -1.14
C VAL A 48 17.04 -8.73 -0.01
N ASP A 49 17.59 -9.81 0.53
CA ASP A 49 18.58 -9.83 1.62
C ASP A 49 18.09 -9.39 3.01
N GLY A 50 16.80 -9.56 3.32
CA GLY A 50 16.30 -9.38 4.69
C GLY A 50 16.13 -7.92 5.11
N THR A 51 15.96 -7.01 4.14
CA THR A 51 15.44 -5.64 4.35
C THR A 51 14.02 -5.61 4.92
N ASN A 52 13.38 -6.78 5.05
CA ASN A 52 12.18 -7.08 5.80
C ASN A 52 11.21 -5.91 5.77
N VAL A 53 10.61 -5.69 4.59
CA VAL A 53 9.49 -4.73 4.46
C VAL A 53 8.53 -4.98 5.61
N GLY A 54 8.34 -6.24 6.05
CA GLY A 54 7.96 -6.60 7.43
C GLY A 54 6.79 -5.77 8.01
N ASP A 55 6.64 -5.76 9.33
CA ASP A 55 5.59 -4.91 9.93
C ASP A 55 6.00 -3.41 9.90
N ASN A 56 7.29 -3.11 9.98
CA ASN A 56 7.79 -1.72 10.01
C ASN A 56 7.66 -1.01 8.65
N GLY A 57 8.05 -1.68 7.56
CA GLY A 57 7.85 -1.16 6.20
C GLY A 57 6.38 -1.20 5.80
N ALA A 58 5.58 -2.19 6.23
CA ALA A 58 4.12 -2.15 6.11
C ALA A 58 3.54 -0.88 6.77
N GLU A 59 3.96 -0.53 7.98
CA GLU A 59 3.54 0.70 8.66
C GLU A 59 3.92 1.96 7.86
N VAL A 60 5.15 2.02 7.35
CA VAL A 60 5.63 3.15 6.54
C VAL A 60 4.84 3.27 5.24
N LEU A 61 4.59 2.16 4.54
CA LEU A 61 3.84 2.13 3.29
C LEU A 61 2.36 2.46 3.52
N ALA A 62 1.73 1.88 4.55
CA ALA A 62 0.35 2.16 4.92
C ALA A 62 0.13 3.65 5.23
N ARG A 63 1.06 4.29 5.95
CA ARG A 63 1.04 5.75 6.13
C ARG A 63 1.08 6.48 4.79
N GLY A 64 1.85 5.99 3.83
CA GLY A 64 1.95 6.56 2.48
C GLY A 64 0.63 6.51 1.71
N LEU A 65 -0.21 5.53 2.02
CA LEU A 65 -1.52 5.36 1.40
C LEU A 65 -2.57 6.33 1.95
N VAL A 66 -2.46 6.82 3.18
CA VAL A 66 -3.46 7.72 3.78
C VAL A 66 -3.69 8.95 2.88
N GLY A 67 -4.92 9.13 2.41
CA GLY A 67 -5.29 10.19 1.47
C GLY A 67 -4.77 10.01 0.03
N ASN A 68 -4.00 8.96 -0.29
CA ASN A 68 -3.58 8.65 -1.65
C ASN A 68 -4.78 8.16 -2.48
N LYS A 69 -4.96 8.78 -3.64
CA LYS A 69 -6.06 8.54 -4.59
C LYS A 69 -5.57 8.20 -6.00
N SER A 70 -4.32 7.77 -6.13
CA SER A 70 -3.69 7.45 -7.41
C SER A 70 -3.22 6.01 -7.49
N LEU A 71 -2.64 5.48 -6.40
CA LEU A 71 -2.10 4.13 -6.39
C LEU A 71 -3.24 3.12 -6.51
N LYS A 72 -3.08 2.17 -7.42
CA LYS A 72 -4.03 1.09 -7.71
C LYS A 72 -3.49 -0.26 -7.27
N LEU A 73 -2.19 -0.45 -7.41
CA LEU A 73 -1.52 -1.71 -7.09
C LEU A 73 -0.18 -1.43 -6.40
N LEU A 74 0.00 -2.09 -5.26
CA LEU A 74 1.26 -2.20 -4.55
C LEU A 74 1.73 -3.64 -4.62
N HIS A 75 2.77 -3.92 -5.39
CA HIS A 75 3.38 -5.24 -5.47
C HIS A 75 4.57 -5.31 -4.52
N LEU A 76 4.57 -6.32 -3.67
CA LEU A 76 5.63 -6.60 -2.71
C LEU A 76 6.19 -7.99 -3.01
N TYR A 77 7.26 -8.05 -3.79
CA TYR A 77 7.95 -9.28 -4.14
C TYR A 77 8.92 -9.69 -3.03
N HIS A 78 8.95 -10.97 -2.66
CA HIS A 78 10.05 -11.55 -1.90
C HIS A 78 10.23 -13.01 -2.32
N PRO A 79 11.47 -13.47 -2.51
CA PRO A 79 11.75 -14.83 -2.95
C PRO A 79 11.48 -15.91 -1.87
N GLU A 80 11.54 -15.56 -0.57
CA GLU A 80 11.43 -16.52 0.55
C GLU A 80 10.29 -16.22 1.57
N VAL A 81 9.13 -15.75 1.09
CA VAL A 81 7.89 -15.49 1.87
C VAL A 81 7.89 -14.19 2.70
N VAL A 82 7.26 -13.13 2.20
CA VAL A 82 6.85 -11.98 3.03
C VAL A 82 5.82 -12.47 4.06
N ARG A 83 6.13 -12.35 5.35
CA ARG A 83 5.18 -12.57 6.45
C ARG A 83 4.88 -11.25 7.14
N PHE A 84 3.94 -10.48 6.61
CA PHE A 84 3.24 -9.53 7.46
C PHE A 84 2.54 -10.29 8.56
N THR A 85 2.82 -9.92 9.80
CA THR A 85 2.04 -10.43 10.92
C THR A 85 0.69 -9.73 10.92
N PRO A 86 -0.26 -10.11 11.80
CA PRO A 86 -1.47 -9.32 12.00
C PRO A 86 -1.21 -7.83 12.27
N ALA A 87 -0.04 -7.46 12.83
CA ALA A 87 0.31 -6.06 13.08
C ALA A 87 0.57 -5.29 11.77
N GLY A 88 1.36 -5.84 10.84
CA GLY A 88 1.60 -5.24 9.52
C GLY A 88 0.29 -5.09 8.73
N TRP A 89 -0.56 -6.12 8.74
CA TRP A 89 -1.87 -6.03 8.10
C TRP A 89 -2.81 -5.03 8.78
N SER A 90 -2.74 -4.88 10.11
CA SER A 90 -3.52 -3.87 10.84
C SER A 90 -3.16 -2.44 10.40
N ALA A 91 -1.89 -2.18 10.08
CA ALA A 91 -1.47 -0.88 9.54
C ALA A 91 -2.15 -0.58 8.20
N PHE A 92 -2.17 -1.53 7.27
CA PHE A 92 -2.91 -1.40 6.01
C PHE A 92 -4.42 -1.28 6.24
N SER A 93 -4.99 -2.06 7.16
CA SER A 93 -6.41 -1.97 7.52
C SER A 93 -6.78 -0.57 7.97
N THR A 94 -5.97 0.02 8.85
CA THR A 94 -6.16 1.38 9.36
C THR A 94 -6.10 2.39 8.23
N ALA A 95 -5.11 2.31 7.33
CA ALA A 95 -5.06 3.21 6.18
C ALA A 95 -6.33 3.07 5.31
N LEU A 96 -6.70 1.83 4.99
CA LEU A 96 -7.82 1.51 4.11
C LEU A 96 -9.19 1.82 4.71
N CYS A 97 -9.36 1.82 6.04
CA CYS A 97 -10.63 2.06 6.73
C CYS A 97 -10.41 2.53 8.18
N ASP A 98 -10.11 3.81 8.38
CA ASP A 98 -10.04 4.41 9.72
C ASP A 98 -11.37 5.07 10.10
N THR A 99 -12.05 4.49 11.09
CA THR A 99 -13.35 4.95 11.60
C THR A 99 -13.24 5.81 12.86
N SER A 100 -12.03 6.13 13.31
CA SER A 100 -11.80 6.90 14.55
C SER A 100 -12.24 8.37 14.46
N SER A 101 -12.34 8.92 13.25
CA SER A 101 -12.92 10.25 13.00
C SER A 101 -13.47 10.39 11.59
N VAL A 102 -14.38 11.35 11.39
CA VAL A 102 -14.92 11.69 10.06
C VAL A 102 -13.81 12.04 9.06
N ASN A 103 -12.78 12.75 9.51
CA ASN A 103 -11.66 13.12 8.66
C ASN A 103 -10.83 11.90 8.24
N ASN A 104 -10.52 11.00 9.17
CA ASN A 104 -9.74 9.81 8.86
C ASN A 104 -10.52 8.88 7.92
N THR A 105 -11.82 8.72 8.16
CA THR A 105 -12.72 8.03 7.24
C THR A 105 -12.69 8.62 5.84
N TYR A 106 -12.71 9.95 5.72
CA TYR A 106 -12.59 10.61 4.41
C TYR A 106 -11.25 10.31 3.73
N LEU A 107 -10.14 10.30 4.49
CA LEU A 107 -8.80 9.97 4.00
C LEU A 107 -8.61 8.50 3.63
N SER A 108 -9.50 7.61 4.08
CA SER A 108 -9.54 6.19 3.70
C SER A 108 -10.20 5.91 2.33
N ASN A 109 -10.56 6.96 1.57
CA ASN A 109 -10.98 6.82 0.18
C ASN A 109 -9.75 6.66 -0.72
N HIS A 110 -9.55 5.44 -1.23
CA HIS A 110 -8.40 5.08 -2.05
C HIS A 110 -8.81 4.49 -3.38
N THR A 111 -7.87 4.53 -4.34
CA THR A 111 -7.94 3.80 -5.60
C THR A 111 -7.25 2.45 -5.56
N ILE A 112 -6.62 2.09 -4.43
CA ILE A 112 -5.84 0.86 -4.31
C ILE A 112 -6.77 -0.34 -4.25
N CYS A 113 -6.64 -1.21 -5.24
CA CYS A 113 -7.47 -2.41 -5.39
C CYS A 113 -6.70 -3.67 -5.05
N ASP A 114 -5.38 -3.60 -4.99
CA ASP A 114 -4.55 -4.76 -4.69
C ASP A 114 -3.28 -4.40 -3.92
N ILE A 115 -2.93 -5.27 -2.99
CA ILE A 115 -1.64 -5.32 -2.30
C ILE A 115 -1.14 -6.73 -2.53
N TRP A 116 -0.44 -6.89 -3.66
CA TRP A 116 -0.10 -8.20 -4.19
C TRP A 116 1.28 -8.64 -3.71
N ASN A 117 1.40 -9.93 -3.47
CA ASN A 117 2.58 -10.62 -2.94
C ASN A 117 2.66 -11.99 -3.65
N GLU A 118 3.11 -12.02 -4.92
CA GLU A 118 3.00 -13.18 -5.85
C GLU A 118 3.99 -14.34 -5.63
N ASP A 119 3.37 -15.54 -5.48
CA ASP A 119 3.64 -16.91 -5.97
C ASP A 119 4.47 -18.02 -5.26
N ASP A 120 3.78 -18.85 -4.48
CA ASP A 120 3.75 -20.31 -4.64
C ASP A 120 2.39 -20.79 -4.08
N GLU A 121 1.91 -21.98 -4.44
CA GLU A 121 0.53 -22.50 -4.20
C GLU A 121 0.00 -22.44 -2.73
N ASP A 122 0.81 -21.96 -1.78
CA ASP A 122 0.54 -21.82 -0.35
C ASP A 122 0.71 -20.37 0.21
N ARG A 123 0.63 -19.33 -0.63
CA ARG A 123 0.90 -17.94 -0.18
C ARG A 123 -0.24 -17.28 0.62
N PRO A 124 0.10 -16.40 1.59
CA PRO A 124 -0.87 -15.71 2.41
C PRO A 124 -1.56 -14.61 1.59
N ILE A 125 -2.74 -14.94 1.07
CA ILE A 125 -3.75 -13.97 0.62
C ILE A 125 -3.89 -12.91 1.74
N PRO A 126 -3.96 -11.60 1.40
CA PRO A 126 -4.27 -10.59 2.41
C PRO A 126 -5.47 -11.05 3.26
N PRO A 127 -5.43 -10.87 4.59
CA PRO A 127 -6.53 -11.29 5.44
C PRO A 127 -7.88 -10.81 4.88
N GLN A 128 -8.94 -11.60 5.07
CA GLN A 128 -10.23 -11.34 4.42
C GLN A 128 -10.74 -9.90 4.59
N TYR A 129 -10.48 -9.26 5.74
CA TYR A 129 -10.84 -7.87 5.98
C TYR A 129 -10.06 -6.87 5.09
N ILE A 130 -8.79 -7.13 4.78
CA ILE A 130 -8.00 -6.34 3.82
C ILE A 130 -8.56 -6.55 2.42
N SER A 131 -8.74 -7.81 2.02
CA SER A 131 -9.29 -8.18 0.71
C SER A 131 -10.68 -7.55 0.47
N LEU A 132 -11.51 -7.47 1.51
CA LEU A 132 -12.80 -6.78 1.45
C LEU A 132 -12.62 -5.28 1.18
N HIS A 133 -11.77 -4.58 1.94
CA HIS A 133 -11.53 -3.15 1.73
C HIS A 133 -10.97 -2.85 0.34
N LEU A 134 -10.04 -3.68 -0.15
CA LEU A 134 -9.44 -3.57 -1.47
C LEU A 134 -10.47 -3.79 -2.59
N ARG A 135 -11.32 -4.82 -2.47
CA ARG A 135 -12.43 -5.06 -3.40
C ARG A 135 -13.40 -3.87 -3.47
N LEU A 136 -13.76 -3.30 -2.31
CA LEU A 136 -14.67 -2.16 -2.24
C LEU A 136 -14.09 -0.89 -2.87
N ASN A 137 -12.77 -0.70 -2.83
CA ASN A 137 -12.10 0.36 -3.58
C ASN A 137 -12.25 0.17 -5.09
N GLY A 138 -12.14 -1.07 -5.59
CA GLY A 138 -12.28 -1.38 -7.01
C GLY A 138 -13.72 -1.26 -7.53
N GLU A 139 -14.70 -1.72 -6.75
CA GLU A 139 -16.12 -1.67 -7.12
C GLU A 139 -16.69 -0.25 -7.02
N HIS A 140 -16.28 0.52 -6.01
CA HIS A 140 -16.88 1.80 -5.67
C HIS A 140 -15.84 2.88 -5.35
N PRO A 141 -14.91 3.21 -6.27
CA PRO A 141 -13.77 4.08 -5.98
C PRO A 141 -14.17 5.48 -5.48
N GLN A 142 -15.31 6.03 -5.93
CA GLN A 142 -15.79 7.33 -5.46
C GLN A 142 -16.44 7.32 -4.05
N TYR A 143 -16.83 6.15 -3.53
CA TYR A 143 -17.53 6.01 -2.24
C TYR A 143 -16.94 4.93 -1.34
N ALA A 144 -15.71 4.49 -1.62
CA ALA A 144 -15.15 3.28 -1.03
C ALA A 144 -15.13 3.33 0.50
N ALA A 145 -14.74 4.47 1.11
CA ALA A 145 -14.74 4.59 2.56
C ALA A 145 -16.15 4.48 3.17
N ARG A 146 -17.18 4.98 2.46
CA ARG A 146 -18.57 4.80 2.91
C ARG A 146 -19.00 3.35 2.84
N CYS A 147 -18.66 2.65 1.75
CA CYS A 147 -18.99 1.23 1.60
C CYS A 147 -18.34 0.38 2.69
N LYS A 148 -17.10 0.68 3.08
CA LYS A 148 -16.36 -0.07 4.12
C LYS A 148 -16.96 0.08 5.51
N ILE A 149 -17.62 1.20 5.82
CA ILE A 149 -18.20 1.47 7.15
C ILE A 149 -19.59 0.85 7.31
N LEU A 150 -20.30 0.61 6.21
CA LEU A 150 -21.67 0.12 6.21
C LEU A 150 -21.78 -1.41 6.18
N MET A 151 -20.65 -2.14 6.10
CA MET A 151 -20.56 -3.60 6.09
C MET A 151 -20.04 -4.12 7.43
#